data_AF-A0A2R6F1N3-F1
#
_entry.id   AF-A0A2R6F1N3-F1
#
_cell.length_a   1.000
_cell.length_b   1.000
_cell.length_c   1.000
_cell.angle_alpha   90.00
_cell.angle_beta   90.00
_cell.angle_gamma   90.00
#
_symmetry.space_group_name_H-M   'P 1'
#
loop_
_entity.id
_entity.type
_entity.pdbx_description
1 polymer ?
#
loop_
_entity_poly.entity_id
_entity_poly.type
_entity_poly.pdbx_seq_one_letter_code
_entity_poly.pdbx_strand_id
1 'polypeptide(L)'
;MVKSTVRFPEAVMDRVEEMVEDDVFSSKSEFQRFAVEYVLSELGEYEAEMVDFEEIRNELFASGPPADARDDAELNEAFYENAARVRQYAVRGDIGTAEEYIDTAYPVTDPRCLLLDDLLDAYR
;
A
#
# COMPACT_ATOMS: atom_id res chain seq x y z
N MET A 1 10.83 16.08 29.25
CA MET A 1 9.73 16.51 28.35
C MET A 1 9.56 18.02 28.45
N VAL A 2 9.58 18.72 27.31
CA VAL A 2 9.29 20.16 27.21
C VAL A 2 7.81 20.33 26.83
N LYS A 3 7.10 21.29 27.43
CA LYS A 3 5.68 21.51 27.13
C LYS A 3 5.53 22.53 26.00
N SER A 4 4.92 22.12 24.90
CA SER A 4 4.47 22.99 23.82
C SER A 4 2.93 23.08 23.83
N THR A 5 2.37 24.25 23.48
CA THR A 5 0.90 24.43 23.37
C THR A 5 0.56 24.77 21.93
N VAL A 6 -0.28 23.94 21.31
CA VAL A 6 -0.74 24.09 19.92
C VAL A 6 -2.26 24.24 19.91
N ARG A 7 -2.80 24.94 18.92
CA ARG A 7 -4.24 25.14 18.72
C ARG A 7 -4.70 24.27 17.55
N PHE A 8 -5.81 23.57 17.75
CA PHE A 8 -6.44 22.73 16.72
C PHE A 8 -7.90 23.17 16.53
N PRO A 9 -8.47 22.98 15.33
CA PRO A 9 -9.92 23.05 15.14
C PRO A 9 -10.64 22.04 16.03
N GLU A 10 -11.86 22.38 16.47
CA GLU A 10 -12.70 21.50 17.32
C GLU A 10 -12.93 20.14 16.67
N ALA A 11 -13.32 20.12 15.38
CA ALA A 11 -13.51 18.89 14.62
C ALA A 11 -12.28 17.96 14.57
N VAL A 12 -11.05 18.51 14.70
CA VAL A 12 -9.84 17.70 14.78
C VAL A 12 -9.69 17.09 16.17
N MET A 13 -9.98 17.89 17.22
CA MET A 13 -9.96 17.40 18.59
C MET A 13 -11.02 16.34 18.85
N ASP A 14 -12.20 16.45 18.24
CA ASP A 14 -13.26 15.44 18.34
C ASP A 14 -12.78 14.09 17.80
N ARG A 15 -12.08 14.07 16.67
CA ARG A 15 -11.49 12.83 16.12
C ARG A 15 -10.40 12.24 16.99
N VAL A 16 -9.58 13.09 17.62
CA VAL A 16 -8.57 12.62 18.57
C VAL A 16 -9.22 12.07 19.84
N GLU A 17 -10.36 12.61 20.25
CA GLU A 17 -11.16 12.08 21.37
C GLU A 17 -11.72 10.70 21.03
N GLU A 18 -12.33 10.52 19.85
CA GLU A 18 -12.80 9.21 19.38
C GLU A 18 -11.69 8.15 19.43
N MET A 19 -10.49 8.46 18.95
CA MET A 19 -9.36 7.50 18.98
C MET A 19 -8.86 7.16 20.39
N VAL A 20 -9.09 8.03 21.37
CA VAL A 20 -8.79 7.74 22.78
C VAL A 20 -9.92 6.94 23.42
N GLU A 21 -11.17 7.21 23.04
CA GLU A 21 -12.34 6.45 23.49
C GLU A 21 -12.36 5.01 22.95
N ASP A 22 -11.83 4.80 21.75
CA ASP A 22 -11.66 3.49 21.11
C ASP A 22 -10.42 2.71 21.64
N ASP A 23 -9.78 3.18 22.72
CA ASP A 23 -8.59 2.59 23.35
C ASP A 23 -7.34 2.46 22.44
N VAL A 24 -7.35 3.09 21.25
CA VAL A 24 -6.18 3.13 20.33
C VAL A 24 -5.05 3.97 20.92
N PHE A 25 -5.38 5.00 21.70
CA PHE A 25 -4.43 5.82 22.43
C PHE A 25 -4.87 6.00 23.88
N SER A 26 -3.92 5.92 24.80
CA SER A 26 -4.12 6.12 26.23
C SER A 26 -4.47 7.58 26.59
N SER A 27 -4.06 8.53 25.74
CA SER A 27 -4.32 9.96 25.95
C SER A 27 -4.09 10.81 24.70
N LYS A 28 -4.69 12.00 24.69
CA LYS A 28 -4.42 13.03 23.66
C LYS A 28 -2.94 13.40 23.52
N SER A 29 -2.21 13.41 24.65
CA SER A 29 -0.78 13.70 24.64
C SER A 29 0.06 12.53 24.10
N GLU A 30 -0.46 11.31 24.12
CA GLU A 30 0.15 10.17 23.46
C GLU A 30 -0.03 10.25 21.95
N PHE A 31 -1.26 10.47 21.49
CA PHE A 31 -1.56 10.74 20.08
C PHE A 31 -0.65 11.84 19.51
N GLN A 32 -0.50 12.96 20.23
CA GLN A 32 0.32 14.09 19.77
C GLN A 32 1.81 13.73 19.68
N ARG A 33 2.34 12.94 20.61
CA ARG A 33 3.73 12.47 20.54
C ARG A 33 3.92 11.52 19.37
N PHE A 34 3.01 10.55 19.22
CA PHE A 34 3.01 9.61 18.12
C PHE A 34 2.99 10.33 16.77
N ALA A 35 2.06 11.27 16.56
CA ALA A 35 1.93 11.99 15.31
C ALA A 35 3.19 12.77 14.93
N VAL A 36 3.87 13.37 15.90
CA VAL A 36 5.12 14.10 15.67
C VAL A 36 6.26 13.13 15.36
N GLU A 37 6.44 12.09 16.17
CA GLU A 37 7.52 11.12 15.97
C GLU A 37 7.33 10.31 14.68
N TYR A 38 6.10 10.00 14.29
CA TYR A 38 5.77 9.33 13.04
C TYR A 38 6.18 10.16 11.81
N VAL A 39 5.84 11.45 11.78
CA VAL A 39 6.25 12.32 10.66
C VAL A 39 7.77 12.40 10.59
N LEU A 40 8.46 12.49 11.73
CA LEU A 40 9.92 12.55 11.76
C LEU A 40 10.57 11.22 11.34
N SER A 41 9.99 10.08 11.70
CA SER A 41 10.51 8.77 11.27
C SER A 41 10.36 8.55 9.76
N GLU A 42 9.25 8.98 9.17
CA GLU A 42 9.02 8.86 7.71
C GLU A 42 9.96 9.76 6.89
N LEU A 43 10.50 10.84 7.48
CA LEU A 43 11.52 11.66 6.84
C LEU A 43 12.93 11.02 6.89
N GLY A 44 13.11 9.92 7.62
CA GLY A 44 14.39 9.22 7.76
C GLY A 44 15.43 9.97 8.61
N GLU A 45 15.04 11.08 9.24
CA GLU A 45 15.92 11.95 10.03
C GLU A 45 15.85 11.68 11.54
N TYR A 46 14.97 10.77 11.96
CA TYR A 46 14.69 10.52 13.38
C TYR A 46 14.26 9.07 13.64
N GLU A 47 14.76 8.49 14.72
CA GLU A 47 14.29 7.21 15.26
C GLU A 47 13.36 7.50 16.43
N ALA A 48 12.15 6.93 16.40
CA ALA A 48 11.14 7.19 17.42
C ALA A 48 11.59 6.68 18.79
N GLU A 49 11.49 7.53 19.81
CA GLU A 49 11.82 7.21 21.21
C GLU A 49 10.57 6.83 22.02
N MET A 50 9.39 7.04 21.45
CA MET A 50 8.11 6.71 22.06
C MET A 50 7.99 5.21 22.34
N VAL A 51 7.58 4.89 23.58
CA VAL A 51 7.24 3.52 23.99
C VAL A 51 6.02 3.05 23.19
N ASP A 52 6.07 1.79 22.75
CA ASP A 52 5.03 1.13 21.94
C ASP A 52 4.77 1.80 20.58
N PHE A 53 5.72 2.62 20.09
CA PHE A 53 5.59 3.31 18.80
C PHE A 53 5.30 2.35 17.63
N GLU A 54 6.08 1.28 17.50
CA GLU A 54 5.88 0.30 16.41
C GLU A 54 4.59 -0.50 16.61
N GLU A 55 4.16 -0.74 17.84
CA GLU A 55 2.89 -1.43 18.12
C GLU A 55 1.71 -0.57 17.70
N ILE A 56 1.67 0.69 18.14
CA ILE A 56 0.65 1.67 17.78
C ILE A 56 0.65 1.93 16.26
N ARG A 57 1.82 2.09 15.64
CA ARG A 57 1.95 2.22 14.18
C ARG A 57 1.34 1.01 13.48
N ASN A 58 1.71 -0.19 13.93
CA ASN A 58 1.18 -1.41 13.35
C ASN A 58 -0.32 -1.49 13.58
N GLU A 59 -0.88 -1.15 14.73
CA GLU A 59 -2.32 -1.20 14.97
C GLU A 59 -3.11 -0.22 14.08
N LEU A 60 -2.66 1.02 14.00
CA LEU A 60 -3.28 2.07 13.17
C LEU A 60 -3.28 1.74 11.69
N PHE A 61 -2.22 1.07 11.23
CA PHE A 61 -2.01 0.78 9.81
C PHE A 61 -2.11 -0.72 9.48
N ALA A 62 -2.45 -1.59 10.45
CA ALA A 62 -2.70 -3.04 10.28
C ALA A 62 -4.03 -3.25 9.56
N SER A 63 -5.01 -2.41 9.90
CA SER A 63 -6.12 -2.09 9.01
C SER A 63 -5.58 -1.12 7.97
N GLY A 64 -4.75 -1.62 7.04
CA GLY A 64 -4.29 -0.79 5.94
C GLY A 64 -5.47 -0.11 5.24
N PRO A 65 -5.23 0.87 4.35
CA PRO A 65 -6.18 1.10 3.25
C PRO A 65 -6.61 -0.27 2.70
N PRO A 66 -7.87 -0.46 2.24
CA PRO A 66 -8.34 -1.73 1.69
C PRO A 66 -7.22 -2.31 0.83
N ALA A 67 -6.92 -3.59 1.01
CA ALA A 67 -5.74 -4.30 0.50
C ALA A 67 -5.57 -4.20 -1.04
N ASP A 68 -5.24 -3.00 -1.50
CA ASP A 68 -4.96 -2.56 -2.87
C ASP A 68 -3.67 -1.70 -2.87
N ALA A 69 -2.95 -1.60 -1.74
CA ALA A 69 -1.75 -0.76 -1.64
C ALA A 69 -0.63 -1.33 -0.74
N ARG A 70 -0.60 -2.65 -0.49
CA ARG A 70 0.60 -3.32 0.01
C ARG A 70 1.23 -4.11 -1.12
N ASP A 71 2.29 -3.54 -1.67
CA ASP A 71 3.23 -4.07 -2.67
C ASP A 71 2.75 -4.30 -4.11
N ASP A 72 2.12 -3.27 -4.65
CA ASP A 72 1.88 -3.15 -6.08
C ASP A 72 3.21 -3.07 -6.87
N ALA A 73 4.35 -2.71 -6.27
CA ALA A 73 5.61 -2.59 -7.00
C ALA A 73 6.14 -3.95 -7.51
N GLU A 74 6.26 -4.96 -6.63
CA GLU A 74 6.71 -6.31 -7.02
C GLU A 74 5.65 -7.04 -7.86
N LEU A 75 4.36 -6.87 -7.54
CA LEU A 75 3.27 -7.47 -8.31
C LEU A 75 3.10 -6.82 -9.70
N ASN A 76 3.31 -5.51 -9.82
CA ASN A 76 3.32 -4.80 -11.11
C ASN A 76 4.60 -5.11 -11.89
N GLU A 77 5.76 -5.25 -11.24
CA GLU A 77 7.01 -5.65 -11.92
C GLU A 77 6.84 -7.03 -12.59
N ALA A 78 6.31 -8.02 -11.86
CA ALA A 78 5.99 -9.33 -12.42
C ALA A 78 4.97 -9.24 -13.57
N PHE A 79 3.98 -8.35 -13.49
CA PHE A 79 3.02 -8.13 -14.57
C PHE A 79 3.70 -7.55 -15.82
N TYR A 80 4.55 -6.53 -15.68
CA TYR A 80 5.25 -5.92 -16.81
C TYR A 80 6.25 -6.88 -17.47
N GLU A 81 6.94 -7.72 -16.70
CA GLU A 81 7.78 -8.79 -17.23
C GLU A 81 6.98 -9.79 -18.07
N ASN A 82 5.83 -10.22 -17.53
CA ASN A 82 4.92 -11.11 -18.23
C ASN A 82 4.36 -10.47 -19.51
N ALA A 83 3.96 -9.20 -19.47
CA ALA A 83 3.50 -8.45 -20.64
C ALA A 83 4.59 -8.32 -21.72
N ALA A 84 5.83 -8.06 -21.32
CA ALA A 84 6.96 -8.01 -22.25
C ALA A 84 7.21 -9.36 -22.93
N ARG A 85 7.07 -10.46 -22.19
CA ARG A 85 7.25 -11.83 -22.71
C ARG A 85 6.13 -12.22 -23.68
N VAL A 86 4.87 -11.96 -23.32
CA VAL A 86 3.71 -12.15 -24.19
C VAL A 86 3.89 -11.36 -25.49
N ARG A 87 4.27 -10.08 -25.40
CA ARG A 87 4.54 -9.25 -26.58
C ARG A 87 5.69 -9.78 -27.44
N GLN A 88 6.73 -10.35 -26.83
CA GLN A 88 7.85 -10.94 -27.55
C GLN A 88 7.41 -12.13 -28.40
N TYR A 89 6.56 -13.01 -27.87
CA TYR A 89 5.96 -14.11 -28.62
C TYR A 89 5.05 -13.59 -29.74
N ALA A 90 4.21 -12.60 -29.44
CA ALA A 90 3.29 -12.00 -30.40
C ALA A 90 4.00 -11.34 -31.59
N VAL A 91 5.05 -10.54 -31.34
CA VAL A 91 5.86 -9.90 -32.41
C VAL A 91 6.54 -10.93 -33.31
N ARG A 92 6.82 -12.14 -32.80
CA ARG A 92 7.41 -13.25 -33.57
C ARG A 92 6.37 -14.08 -34.33
N GLY A 93 5.08 -13.74 -34.22
CA GLY A 93 3.97 -14.48 -34.81
C GLY A 93 3.60 -15.76 -34.07
N ASP A 94 4.11 -15.95 -32.85
CA ASP A 94 3.88 -17.14 -32.03
C ASP A 94 2.77 -16.90 -31.01
N ILE A 95 1.56 -16.66 -31.53
CA ILE A 95 0.40 -16.26 -30.72
C ILE A 95 -0.04 -17.40 -29.78
N GLY A 96 -0.02 -18.66 -30.25
CA GLY A 96 -0.41 -19.81 -29.41
C GLY A 96 0.47 -20.00 -28.19
N THR A 97 1.80 -19.81 -28.33
CA THR A 97 2.71 -19.86 -27.18
C THR A 97 2.47 -18.70 -26.21
N ALA A 98 2.04 -17.53 -26.72
CA ALA A 98 1.70 -16.40 -25.89
C ALA A 98 0.43 -16.66 -25.05
N GLU A 99 -0.59 -17.28 -25.63
CA GLU A 99 -1.83 -17.68 -24.95
C GLU A 99 -1.55 -18.73 -23.86
N GLU A 100 -0.80 -19.79 -24.18
CA GLU A 100 -0.41 -20.81 -23.20
C GLU A 100 0.41 -20.22 -22.03
N TYR A 101 1.24 -19.22 -22.32
CA TYR A 101 2.01 -18.51 -21.30
C TYR A 101 1.10 -17.71 -20.36
N ILE A 102 0.07 -17.03 -20.88
CA ILE A 102 -0.92 -16.29 -20.08
C ILE A 102 -1.69 -17.26 -19.17
N ASP A 103 -2.23 -18.35 -19.73
CA ASP A 103 -3.00 -19.36 -19.00
C ASP A 103 -2.20 -20.03 -17.87
N THR A 104 -0.87 -20.11 -18.02
CA THR A 104 0.03 -20.65 -16.99
C THR A 104 0.34 -19.62 -15.91
N ALA A 105 0.48 -18.35 -16.28
CA ALA A 105 0.89 -17.28 -15.38
C ALA A 105 -0.28 -16.72 -14.55
N TYR A 106 -1.51 -16.78 -15.06
CA TYR A 106 -2.69 -16.19 -14.43
C TYR A 106 -3.89 -17.13 -14.47
N PRO A 107 -4.72 -17.15 -13.40
CA PRO A 107 -6.05 -17.74 -13.47
C PRO A 107 -6.93 -17.03 -14.50
N VAL A 108 -7.82 -17.77 -15.17
CA VAL A 108 -8.78 -17.22 -16.16
C VAL A 108 -9.70 -16.12 -15.59
N THR A 109 -9.89 -16.09 -14.27
CA THR A 109 -10.69 -15.05 -13.59
C THR A 109 -9.89 -13.81 -13.21
N ASP A 110 -8.58 -13.79 -13.46
CA ASP A 110 -7.70 -12.67 -13.11
C ASP A 110 -7.81 -11.55 -14.16
N PRO A 111 -8.07 -10.29 -13.78
CA PRO A 111 -8.12 -9.16 -14.71
C PRO A 111 -6.86 -9.01 -15.57
N ARG A 112 -5.69 -9.43 -15.08
CA ARG A 112 -4.42 -9.37 -15.83
C ARG A 112 -4.41 -10.33 -17.02
N CYS A 113 -5.11 -11.46 -16.94
CA CYS A 113 -5.32 -12.36 -18.07
C CYS A 113 -6.02 -11.61 -19.21
N LEU A 114 -7.15 -10.97 -18.90
CA LEU A 114 -7.94 -10.20 -19.86
C LEU A 114 -7.13 -9.09 -20.54
N LEU A 115 -6.33 -8.35 -19.77
CA LEU A 115 -5.49 -7.28 -20.32
C LEU A 115 -4.40 -7.79 -21.26
N LEU A 116 -3.84 -8.98 -21.00
CA LEU A 116 -2.83 -9.59 -21.87
C LEU A 116 -3.45 -10.20 -23.12
N ASP A 117 -4.66 -10.76 -23.02
CA ASP A 117 -5.44 -11.20 -24.17
C ASP A 117 -5.78 -10.03 -25.10
N ASP A 118 -6.23 -8.90 -24.55
CA ASP A 118 -6.49 -7.66 -25.29
C ASP A 118 -5.21 -7.12 -25.97
N LEU A 119 -4.03 -7.32 -25.34
CA LEU A 119 -2.75 -6.96 -25.95
C LEU A 119 -2.42 -7.84 -27.17
N LEU A 120 -2.77 -9.13 -27.14
CA LEU A 120 -2.55 -10.05 -28.26
C LEU A 120 -3.44 -9.75 -29.46
N ASP A 121 -4.64 -9.20 -29.25
CA ASP A 121 -5.54 -8.78 -30.34
C ASP A 121 -4.91 -7.77 -31.30
N ALA A 122 -3.95 -6.96 -30.85
CA ALA A 122 -3.22 -6.03 -31.70
C ALA A 122 -2.25 -6.71 -32.68
N TYR A 123 -1.95 -8.00 -32.50
CA TYR A 123 -0.97 -8.76 -33.29
C TYR A 123 -1.59 -9.94 -34.07
N ARG A 124 -2.91 -10.11 -34.00
CA ARG A 124 -3.69 -11.07 -34.81
C ARG A 124 -4.00 -10.50 -36.19
#